data_AF-A0A0R3FSI1-F1
#
_entry.id   AF-A0A0R3FSI1-F1
#
_cell.length_a   1.000
_cell.length_b   1.000
_cell.length_c   1.000
_cell.angle_alpha   90.00
_cell.angle_beta   90.00
_cell.angle_gamma   90.00
#
_symmetry.space_group_name_H-M   'P 1'
#
loop_
_entity.id
_entity.type
_entity.pdbx_description
1 polymer ?
#
loop_
_entity_poly.entity_id
_entity_poly.type
_entity_poly.pdbx_seq_one_letter_code
_entity_poly.pdbx_strand_id
1 'polypeptide(L)'
;MNEVPARRRAVYDGDAREVANTPQLLGPCSRGIFWRPVSAAYDSESDNTTVVFAPVPRDEVMAIAREQIMNQAQALADLSDAGLYKGEFR
;
A
#
# COMPACT_ATOMS: atom_id res chain seq x y z
N MET A 1 16.13 -21.93 5.13
CA MET A 1 16.75 -20.58 5.26
C MET A 1 15.68 -19.58 4.82
N ASN A 2 15.00 -18.92 5.75
CA ASN A 2 14.03 -17.86 5.41
C ASN A 2 14.83 -16.62 5.05
N GLU A 3 15.20 -16.51 3.79
CA GLU A 3 15.90 -15.35 3.24
C GLU A 3 14.95 -14.14 3.36
N VAL A 4 15.17 -13.28 4.37
CA VAL A 4 14.42 -12.04 4.51
C VAL A 4 14.70 -11.22 3.25
N PRO A 5 13.68 -10.89 2.44
CA PRO A 5 13.88 -10.18 1.19
C PRO A 5 14.64 -8.87 1.44
N ALA A 6 15.71 -8.62 0.67
CA ALA A 6 16.47 -7.39 0.78
C ALA A 6 15.55 -6.17 0.62
N ARG A 7 15.76 -5.12 1.44
CA ARG A 7 15.02 -3.86 1.35
C ARG A 7 15.11 -3.32 -0.07
N ARG A 8 13.98 -2.89 -0.64
CA ARG A 8 13.94 -2.25 -1.97
C ARG A 8 14.14 -0.76 -1.84
N ARG A 9 14.76 -0.15 -2.84
CA ARG A 9 14.93 1.30 -2.95
C ARG A 9 14.37 1.76 -4.29
N ALA A 10 13.64 2.86 -4.28
CA ALA A 10 13.23 3.58 -5.49
C ALA A 10 13.64 5.04 -5.37
N VAL A 11 13.92 5.67 -6.51
CA VAL A 11 14.21 7.10 -6.61
C VAL A 11 13.09 7.72 -7.41
N TYR A 12 12.57 8.84 -6.91
CA TYR A 12 11.52 9.63 -7.53
C TYR A 12 12.08 11.01 -7.84
N ASP A 13 11.69 11.57 -8.96
CA ASP A 13 12.02 12.95 -9.32
C ASP A 13 11.22 13.91 -8.40
N GLY A 14 11.88 14.96 -7.93
CA GLY A 14 11.30 15.97 -7.04
C GLY A 14 11.09 15.50 -5.59
N ASP A 15 10.30 16.29 -4.85
CA ASP A 15 9.92 15.99 -3.47
C ASP A 15 8.72 15.03 -3.44
N ALA A 16 9.01 13.76 -3.16
CA ALA A 16 8.04 12.68 -3.02
C ALA A 16 8.06 12.08 -1.60
N ARG A 17 8.43 12.87 -0.58
CA ARG A 17 8.52 12.38 0.81
C ARG A 17 7.20 11.84 1.34
N GLU A 18 6.08 12.32 0.82
CA GLU A 18 4.74 11.86 1.15
C GLU A 18 4.51 10.37 0.87
N VAL A 19 5.26 9.78 -0.07
CA VAL A 19 5.18 8.34 -0.37
C VAL A 19 5.46 7.50 0.88
N ALA A 20 6.35 7.93 1.77
CA ALA A 20 6.61 7.23 3.04
C ALA A 20 5.43 7.23 4.01
N ASN A 21 4.50 8.17 3.86
CA ASN A 21 3.32 8.29 4.72
C ASN A 21 2.09 7.61 4.12
N THR A 22 2.20 7.06 2.90
CA THR A 22 1.09 6.34 2.29
C THR A 22 0.96 4.94 2.90
N PRO A 23 -0.24 4.53 3.36
CA PRO A 23 -0.49 3.18 3.83
C PRO A 23 -0.55 2.15 2.69
N GLN A 24 -0.10 2.51 1.50
CA GLN A 24 -0.26 1.72 0.29
C GLN A 24 0.78 0.59 0.24
N LEU A 25 0.28 -0.63 0.01
CA LEU A 25 1.13 -1.77 -0.30
C LEU A 25 1.46 -1.77 -1.79
N LEU A 26 2.74 -1.91 -2.11
CA LEU A 26 3.21 -2.15 -3.47
C LEU A 26 3.37 -3.65 -3.72
N GLY A 27 2.86 -4.13 -4.85
CA GLY A 27 3.05 -5.50 -5.31
C GLY A 27 1.75 -6.21 -5.69
N PRO A 28 1.76 -7.56 -5.73
CA PRO A 28 2.89 -8.42 -5.37
C PRO A 28 4.02 -8.37 -6.42
N CYS A 29 5.27 -8.56 -5.99
CA CYS A 29 6.36 -8.82 -6.94
C CYS A 29 6.29 -10.24 -7.52
N SER A 30 7.19 -10.59 -8.45
CA SER A 30 7.26 -11.94 -9.06
C SER A 30 7.44 -13.10 -8.05
N ARG A 31 7.86 -12.80 -6.82
CA ARG A 31 7.97 -13.77 -5.70
C ARG A 31 6.76 -13.75 -4.75
N GLY A 32 5.69 -13.02 -5.07
CA GLY A 32 4.49 -12.91 -4.23
C GLY A 32 4.64 -11.97 -3.01
N ILE A 33 5.70 -11.17 -2.94
CA ILE A 33 5.98 -10.31 -1.79
C ILE A 33 5.38 -8.92 -2.02
N PHE A 34 4.65 -8.43 -1.00
CA PHE A 34 4.21 -7.04 -0.91
C PHE A 34 5.22 -6.20 -0.15
N TRP A 35 5.25 -4.91 -0.46
CA TRP A 35 6.24 -3.96 0.05
C TRP A 35 5.53 -2.72 0.58
N ARG A 36 5.96 -2.22 1.73
CA ARG A 36 5.49 -0.94 2.26
C ARG A 36 6.65 0.05 2.34
N PRO A 37 6.41 1.33 2.08
CA PRO A 37 7.43 2.34 2.29
C PRO A 37 7.69 2.49 3.80
N VAL A 38 8.95 2.71 4.18
CA VAL A 38 9.36 2.84 5.60
C VAL A 38 10.23 4.07 5.86
N SER A 39 10.75 4.69 4.81
CA SER A 39 11.56 5.90 4.90
C SER A 39 11.60 6.59 3.54
N ALA A 40 11.59 7.92 3.53
CA ALA A 40 11.87 8.73 2.36
C ALA A 40 12.87 9.83 2.74
N ALA A 41 13.85 10.07 1.87
CA ALA A 41 14.84 11.13 2.01
C ALA A 41 14.89 11.92 0.71
N TYR A 42 14.55 13.21 0.80
CA TYR A 42 14.67 14.16 -0.31
C TYR A 42 16.05 14.81 -0.29
N ASP A 43 16.68 14.86 -1.46
CA ASP A 43 17.94 15.53 -1.73
C ASP A 43 17.68 16.71 -2.67
N SER A 44 17.88 17.92 -2.15
CA SER A 44 17.66 19.17 -2.90
C SER A 44 18.75 19.48 -3.91
N GLU A 45 19.94 18.85 -3.83
CA GLU A 45 21.01 19.08 -4.81
C GLU A 45 20.73 18.33 -6.12
N SER A 46 20.22 17.11 -6.01
CA SER A 46 19.84 16.29 -7.16
C SER A 46 18.35 16.38 -7.53
N ASP A 47 17.55 17.09 -6.74
CA ASP A 47 16.08 17.21 -6.86
C ASP A 47 15.40 15.83 -6.93
N ASN A 48 15.79 14.93 -6.01
CA ASN A 48 15.29 13.56 -5.99
C ASN A 48 14.91 13.11 -4.59
N THR A 49 13.91 12.22 -4.52
CA THR A 49 13.54 11.51 -3.29
C THR A 49 13.89 10.04 -3.37
N THR A 50 14.74 9.56 -2.45
CA THR A 50 14.98 8.12 -2.24
C THR A 50 13.98 7.57 -1.25
N VAL A 51 13.21 6.55 -1.64
CA VAL A 51 12.28 5.84 -0.77
C VAL A 51 12.78 4.41 -0.52
N VAL A 52 12.75 3.99 0.74
CA VAL A 52 13.10 2.64 1.18
C VAL A 52 11.83 1.87 1.49
N PHE A 53 11.78 0.62 1.01
CA PHE A 53 10.64 -0.28 1.22
C PHE A 53 11.06 -1.52 1.99
N ALA A 54 10.19 -1.94 2.90
CA ALA A 54 10.31 -3.19 3.64
C ALA A 54 9.30 -4.22 3.13
N PRO A 55 9.66 -5.52 3.10
CA PRO A 55 8.70 -6.57 2.79
C PRO A 55 7.63 -6.64 3.88
N VAL A 56 6.40 -6.92 3.47
CA VAL A 56 5.25 -7.08 4.38
C VAL A 56 4.96 -8.58 4.52
N PRO A 57 4.94 -9.13 5.76
CA PRO A 57 4.56 -10.51 6.01
C PRO A 57 3.16 -10.81 5.47
N ARG A 58 2.94 -12.04 4.99
CA ARG A 58 1.66 -12.45 4.42
C ARG A 58 0.47 -12.21 5.36
N ASP A 59 0.63 -12.49 6.65
CA ASP A 59 -0.46 -12.34 7.62
C ASP A 59 -0.85 -10.87 7.81
N GLU A 60 0.13 -9.96 7.76
CA GLU A 60 -0.11 -8.52 7.78
C GLU A 60 -0.82 -8.05 6.50
N VAL A 61 -0.41 -8.54 5.32
CA VAL A 61 -1.12 -8.27 4.05
C VAL A 61 -2.57 -8.73 4.13
N MET A 62 -2.84 -9.93 4.66
CA MET A 62 -4.19 -10.46 4.79
C MET A 62 -5.03 -9.67 5.80
N ALA A 63 -4.43 -9.18 6.88
CA ALA A 63 -5.11 -8.30 7.83
C ALA A 63 -5.52 -6.98 7.18
N ILE A 64 -4.62 -6.34 6.44
CA ILE A 64 -4.89 -5.09 5.69
C ILE A 64 -6.00 -5.31 4.65
N ALA A 65 -5.91 -6.39 3.87
CA ALA A 65 -6.91 -6.71 2.85
C ALA A 65 -8.29 -6.97 3.48
N ARG A 66 -8.34 -7.67 4.62
CA ARG A 66 -9.57 -7.91 5.36
C ARG A 66 -10.22 -6.61 5.83
N GLU A 67 -9.43 -5.70 6.40
CA GLU A 67 -9.91 -4.39 6.84
C GLU A 67 -10.47 -3.57 5.66
N GLN A 68 -9.77 -3.56 4.53
CA GLN A 68 -10.23 -2.87 3.31
C GLN A 68 -11.56 -3.44 2.80
N ILE A 69 -11.71 -4.77 2.75
CA ILE A 69 -12.96 -5.43 2.34
C ILE A 69 -14.10 -5.07 3.29
N MET A 70 -13.85 -5.06 4.60
CA MET A 70 -14.86 -4.65 5.60
C MET A 70 -15.30 -3.20 5.41
N ASN A 71 -14.35 -2.29 5.21
CA ASN A 71 -14.64 -0.88 4.97
C ASN A 71 -15.43 -0.67 3.66
N GLN A 72 -15.10 -1.43 2.60
CA GLN A 72 -15.86 -1.41 1.34
C GLN A 72 -17.27 -1.96 1.52
N ALA A 73 -17.43 -3.05 2.25
CA ALA A 73 -18.75 -3.62 2.53
C ALA A 73 -19.63 -2.64 3.31
N GLN A 74 -19.07 -1.96 4.31
CA GLN A 74 -19.78 -0.92 5.06
C GLN A 74 -20.18 0.25 4.16
N ALA A 75 -19.25 0.76 3.34
CA ALA A 75 -19.55 1.85 2.42
C ALA A 75 -20.66 1.48 1.41
N LEU A 76 -20.68 0.24 0.92
CA LEU A 76 -21.74 -0.25 0.04
C LEU A 76 -23.10 -0.35 0.76
N ALA A 77 -23.11 -0.76 2.03
CA ALA A 77 -24.32 -0.77 2.86
C ALA A 77 -24.85 0.66 3.06
N ASP A 78 -23.98 1.61 3.43
CA ASP A 78 -24.36 3.01 3.63
C ASP A 78 -24.94 3.63 2.35
N LEU A 79 -24.34 3.34 1.19
CA LEU A 79 -24.84 3.79 -0.10
C LEU A 79 -26.18 3.14 -0.48
N SER A 80 -26.39 1.87 -0.11
CA SER A 80 -27.66 1.17 -0.31
C SER A 80 -28.76 1.79 0.55
N ASP A 81 -28.48 2.07 1.83
CA ASP A 81 -29.42 2.71 2.76
C ASP A 81 -29.76 4.14 2.35
N ALA A 82 -28.79 4.86 1.76
CA ALA A 82 -29.01 6.18 1.17
C ALA A 82 -29.80 6.13 -0.16
N GLY A 83 -30.14 4.93 -0.68
CA GLY A 83 -30.82 4.75 -1.96
C GLY A 83 -29.96 5.09 -3.18
N LEU A 84 -28.66 5.29 -2.98
CA LEU A 84 -27.68 5.65 -4.01
C LEU A 84 -27.04 4.42 -4.68
N TYR A 85 -27.23 3.23 -4.10
CA TYR A 85 -26.78 1.95 -4.65
C TYR A 85 -27.93 0.94 -4.62
N LYS A 86 -28.22 0.32 -5.77
CA LYS A 86 -29.17 -0.80 -5.89
C LYS A 86 -28.40 -2.03 -6.33
N GLY A 87 -27.73 -2.68 -5.38
CA GLY A 87 -27.00 -3.92 -5.66
C GLY A 87 -27.97 -5.06 -5.98
N GLU A 88 -28.15 -5.40 -7.26
CA GLU A 88 -28.77 -6.67 -7.64
C GLU A 88 -27.75 -7.79 -7.47
N PHE A 89 -27.78 -8.46 -6.31
CA PHE A 89 -27.05 -9.71 -6.12
C PHE A 89 -27.81 -10.83 -6.85
N ARG A 90 -27.21 -11.36 -7.92
CA ARG A 90 -27.61 -12.62 -8.57
C ARG A 90 -26.85 -13.80 -7.98
#